data_AF-A0A847S3Y3-F1
#
_entry.id   AF-A0A847S3Y3-F1
#
_cell.length_a   1.000
_cell.length_b   1.000
_cell.length_c   1.000
_cell.angle_alpha   90.00
_cell.angle_beta   90.00
_cell.angle_gamma   90.00
#
_symmetry.space_group_name_H-M   'P 1'
#
loop_
_entity.id
_entity.type
_entity.pdbx_description
1 polymer ?
#
loop_
_entity_poly.entity_id
_entity_poly.type
_entity_poly.pdbx_seq_one_letter_code
_entity_poly.pdbx_strand_id
1 'polypeptide(L)'
;MTRSRGLACALFLSAITLSTHSTAAQPAFELSSKFYEADFSRAPIWDGTHRFENVFCLSFPRSQEAQGLAYALYNSNTLYFSRVAYPDLTALYVVTSTVPAGRTTEAEIDNLAAQNQRSVEAYPSYFKQTRTTGVLGPSLTLTVRNAREGGKEAPFPFVRSVANRPDGQLASLSVHRLFVHGQDRIEVAGLRYFQAPISADREAEAISNLTALVEAAADSLQSCTAKLPPRG
;
A
#
# COMPACT_ATOMS: atom_id res chain seq x y z
N MET A 1 52.61 48.31 -43.54
CA MET A 1 51.62 48.58 -42.45
C MET A 1 50.46 47.62 -42.62
N THR A 2 50.40 46.62 -41.74
CA THR A 2 49.56 45.43 -41.79
C THR A 2 48.30 45.64 -40.97
N ARG A 3 47.10 45.56 -41.58
CA ARG A 3 45.84 45.25 -40.88
C ARG A 3 44.83 44.63 -41.86
N SER A 4 44.53 43.34 -41.69
CA SER A 4 43.20 42.81 -42.03
C SER A 4 42.99 41.39 -41.51
N ARG A 5 41.79 41.19 -40.92
CA ARG A 5 41.01 39.96 -40.72
C ARG A 5 41.53 38.90 -39.74
N GLY A 6 40.85 38.83 -38.60
CA GLY A 6 40.73 37.63 -37.76
C GLY A 6 39.26 37.39 -37.45
N LEU A 7 38.78 36.19 -37.79
CA LEU A 7 37.40 35.71 -37.75
C LEU A 7 36.82 35.59 -36.33
N ALA A 8 35.49 35.63 -36.28
CA ALA A 8 34.63 35.36 -35.14
C ALA A 8 34.77 33.93 -34.59
N CYS A 9 34.62 33.79 -33.27
CA CYS A 9 34.15 32.56 -32.64
C CYS A 9 33.43 32.92 -31.34
N ALA A 10 32.15 33.28 -31.44
CA ALA A 10 31.27 33.44 -30.28
C ALA A 10 30.71 32.05 -29.92
N LEU A 11 31.28 31.43 -28.89
CA LEU A 11 30.74 30.22 -28.28
C LEU A 11 29.44 30.59 -27.54
N PHE A 12 28.29 30.24 -28.12
CA PHE A 12 27.03 30.16 -27.40
C PHE A 12 27.07 28.92 -26.50
N LEU A 13 27.38 29.11 -25.21
CA LEU A 13 27.06 28.12 -24.19
C LEU A 13 25.54 28.16 -23.96
N SER A 14 24.82 27.23 -24.59
CA SER A 14 23.46 26.88 -24.20
C SER A 14 23.52 26.20 -22.83
N ALA A 15 23.25 26.97 -21.78
CA ALA A 15 23.00 26.41 -20.45
C ALA A 15 21.69 25.61 -20.51
N ILE A 16 21.79 24.29 -20.61
CA ILE A 16 20.67 23.38 -20.37
C ILE A 16 20.42 23.43 -18.86
N THR A 17 19.49 24.29 -18.44
CA THR A 17 18.92 24.21 -17.10
C THR A 17 18.10 22.92 -17.04
N LEU A 18 18.71 21.87 -16.47
CA LEU A 18 17.96 20.71 -16.03
C LEU A 18 16.98 21.19 -14.97
N SER A 19 15.71 21.35 -15.35
CA SER A 19 14.60 21.54 -14.44
C SER A 19 14.51 20.30 -13.54
N THR A 20 15.16 20.37 -12.39
CA THR A 20 14.92 19.46 -11.27
C THR A 20 13.46 19.65 -10.87
N HIS A 21 12.61 18.73 -11.31
CA HIS A 21 11.25 18.66 -10.84
C HIS A 21 11.33 18.31 -9.36
N SER A 22 11.20 19.34 -8.52
CA SER A 22 11.11 19.19 -7.08
C SER A 22 9.84 18.41 -6.80
N THR A 23 9.96 17.10 -6.58
CA THR A 23 8.88 16.30 -6.01
C THR A 23 8.65 16.86 -4.61
N ALA A 24 7.62 17.68 -4.46
CA ALA A 24 7.20 18.15 -3.15
C ALA A 24 7.07 16.94 -2.22
N ALA A 25 7.85 16.93 -1.14
CA ALA A 25 7.79 15.88 -0.14
C ALA A 25 6.34 15.79 0.36
N GLN A 26 5.74 14.60 0.31
CA GLN A 26 4.41 14.43 0.88
C GLN A 26 4.47 14.78 2.38
N PRO A 27 3.50 15.55 2.91
CA PRO A 27 3.44 15.83 4.34
C PRO A 27 3.36 14.52 5.12
N ALA A 28 4.00 14.50 6.29
CA ALA A 28 3.95 13.36 7.20
C ALA A 28 2.50 13.06 7.66
N PHE A 29 2.24 11.82 8.02
CA PHE A 29 0.94 11.40 8.55
C PHE A 29 0.82 11.76 10.02
N GLU A 30 -0.15 12.59 10.37
CA GLU A 30 -0.34 13.05 11.74
C GLU A 30 -1.32 12.14 12.48
N LEU A 31 -0.86 11.56 13.60
CA LEU A 31 -1.71 10.72 14.45
C LEU A 31 -2.81 11.57 15.11
N SER A 32 -4.07 11.25 14.84
CA SER A 32 -5.24 12.00 15.32
C SER A 32 -5.94 11.35 16.52
N SER A 33 -5.66 10.07 16.77
CA SER A 33 -6.16 9.33 17.93
C SER A 33 -5.03 8.79 18.79
N LYS A 34 -5.37 8.16 19.93
CA LYS A 34 -4.44 7.24 20.57
C LYS A 34 -4.17 6.06 19.63
N PHE A 35 -2.97 5.49 19.73
CA PHE A 35 -2.63 4.22 19.10
C PHE A 35 -3.02 3.10 20.06
N TYR A 36 -3.99 2.30 19.68
CA TYR A 36 -4.51 1.20 20.51
C TYR A 36 -3.83 -0.10 20.11
N GLU A 37 -3.41 -0.89 21.11
CA GLU A 37 -2.76 -2.18 20.91
C GLU A 37 -3.38 -3.22 21.85
N ALA A 38 -3.64 -4.40 21.30
CA ALA A 38 -4.03 -5.58 22.04
C ALA A 38 -3.04 -6.71 21.74
N ASP A 39 -2.56 -7.38 22.80
CA ASP A 39 -1.64 -8.52 22.72
C ASP A 39 -2.42 -9.82 22.99
N PHE A 40 -2.32 -10.76 22.05
CA PHE A 40 -2.98 -12.07 22.09
C PHE A 40 -1.96 -13.21 22.22
N SER A 41 -0.66 -12.91 22.29
CA SER A 41 0.42 -13.91 22.29
C SER A 41 0.33 -14.93 23.43
N ARG A 42 -0.37 -14.59 24.52
CA ARG A 42 -0.52 -15.44 25.71
C ARG A 42 -1.88 -16.15 25.80
N ALA A 43 -2.89 -15.64 25.10
CA ALA A 43 -4.23 -16.22 25.08
C ALA A 43 -5.00 -15.74 23.84
N PRO A 44 -5.35 -16.62 22.89
CA PRO A 44 -6.12 -16.26 21.71
C PRO A 44 -7.60 -16.05 22.11
N ILE A 45 -7.89 -14.88 22.66
CA ILE A 45 -9.25 -14.48 23.09
C ILE A 45 -10.02 -13.72 22.01
N TRP A 46 -9.39 -13.43 20.88
CA TRP A 46 -9.98 -12.68 19.79
C TRP A 46 -10.52 -13.61 18.70
N ASP A 47 -11.78 -13.42 18.34
CA ASP A 47 -12.48 -14.22 17.33
C ASP A 47 -12.08 -13.87 15.89
N GLY A 48 -11.27 -12.81 15.71
CA GLY A 48 -10.86 -12.29 14.41
C GLY A 48 -11.78 -11.22 13.85
N THR A 49 -12.88 -10.91 14.52
CA THR A 49 -13.84 -9.92 14.04
C THR A 49 -13.30 -8.51 14.23
N HIS A 50 -13.37 -7.70 13.19
CA HIS A 50 -12.97 -6.30 13.21
C HIS A 50 -13.94 -5.46 12.37
N ARG A 51 -14.21 -4.25 12.83
CA ARG A 51 -15.10 -3.32 12.12
C ARG A 51 -14.69 -1.88 12.40
N PHE A 52 -14.96 -1.02 11.44
CA PHE A 52 -14.89 0.43 11.61
C PHE A 52 -16.23 1.03 11.22
N GLU A 53 -17.05 1.32 12.25
CA GLU A 53 -18.40 1.88 12.11
C GLU A 53 -19.21 1.25 10.97
N ASN A 54 -19.70 2.07 10.03
CA ASN A 54 -20.40 1.67 8.81
C ASN A 54 -19.49 1.68 7.56
N VAL A 55 -18.16 1.72 7.74
CA VAL A 55 -17.18 1.77 6.64
C VAL A 55 -16.81 0.36 6.19
N PHE A 56 -16.44 -0.51 7.13
CA PHE A 56 -16.16 -1.90 6.83
C PHE A 56 -16.44 -2.83 8.01
N CYS A 57 -16.62 -4.11 7.69
CA CYS A 57 -16.48 -5.20 8.63
C CYS A 57 -15.68 -6.32 7.98
N LEU A 58 -14.92 -7.07 8.78
CA LEU A 58 -14.21 -8.27 8.35
C LEU A 58 -14.02 -9.25 9.50
N SER A 59 -13.81 -10.51 9.12
CA SER A 59 -13.17 -11.51 9.98
C SER A 59 -11.80 -11.83 9.40
N PHE A 60 -10.75 -11.56 10.15
CA PHE A 60 -9.38 -11.85 9.71
C PHE A 60 -9.16 -13.37 9.58
N PRO A 61 -8.49 -13.83 8.50
CA PRO A 61 -8.13 -15.22 8.37
C PRO A 61 -7.12 -15.61 9.46
N ARG A 62 -7.09 -16.89 9.86
CA ARG A 62 -6.16 -17.41 10.89
C ARG A 62 -6.21 -16.63 12.21
N SER A 63 -7.38 -16.15 12.63
CA SER A 63 -7.54 -15.34 13.84
C SER A 63 -7.00 -15.99 15.11
N GLN A 64 -7.07 -17.32 15.21
CA GLN A 64 -6.53 -18.10 16.32
C GLN A 64 -5.00 -18.04 16.44
N GLU A 65 -4.30 -17.65 15.37
CA GLU A 65 -2.85 -17.49 15.33
C GLU A 65 -2.41 -16.03 15.50
N ALA A 66 -3.35 -15.07 15.57
CA ALA A 66 -3.02 -13.67 15.72
C ALA A 66 -2.26 -13.42 17.03
N GLN A 67 -1.17 -12.67 16.96
CA GLN A 67 -0.37 -12.29 18.12
C GLN A 67 -0.78 -10.93 18.69
N GLY A 68 -1.39 -10.09 17.88
CA GLY A 68 -1.90 -8.81 18.34
C GLY A 68 -2.63 -8.03 17.26
N LEU A 69 -3.41 -7.07 17.71
CA LEU A 69 -4.15 -6.11 16.89
C LEU A 69 -3.73 -4.70 17.31
N ALA A 70 -3.43 -3.85 16.33
CA ALA A 70 -3.21 -2.43 16.55
C ALA A 70 -4.12 -1.60 15.64
N TYR A 71 -4.59 -0.44 16.10
CA TYR A 71 -5.34 0.49 15.25
C TYR A 71 -5.23 1.95 15.70
N ALA A 72 -5.40 2.86 14.75
CA ALA A 72 -5.38 4.30 14.98
C ALA A 72 -6.06 5.08 13.84
N LEU A 73 -6.31 6.36 14.10
CA LEU A 73 -6.78 7.33 13.12
C LEU A 73 -5.68 8.37 12.83
N TYR A 74 -5.58 8.79 11.57
CA TYR A 74 -4.63 9.78 11.08
C TYR A 74 -5.32 10.94 10.36
N ASN A 75 -4.60 12.05 10.23
CA ASN A 75 -4.95 13.25 9.47
C ASN A 75 -6.38 13.77 9.77
N SER A 76 -6.59 14.29 10.98
CA SER A 76 -7.90 14.75 11.48
C SER A 76 -8.99 13.68 11.39
N ASN A 77 -8.64 12.43 11.69
CA ASN A 77 -9.52 11.26 11.63
C ASN A 77 -10.06 10.90 10.23
N THR A 78 -9.37 11.32 9.17
CA THR A 78 -9.78 11.01 7.79
C THR A 78 -9.24 9.67 7.28
N LEU A 79 -8.26 9.10 7.99
CA LEU A 79 -7.60 7.87 7.63
C LEU A 79 -7.68 6.87 8.78
N TYR A 80 -8.24 5.70 8.51
CA TYR A 80 -8.24 4.59 9.46
C TYR A 80 -7.08 3.65 9.16
N PHE A 81 -6.40 3.19 10.22
CA PHE A 81 -5.36 2.19 10.15
C PHE A 81 -5.64 1.07 11.15
N SER A 82 -5.49 -0.18 10.70
CA SER A 82 -5.40 -1.36 11.56
C SER A 82 -4.35 -2.33 11.07
N ARG A 83 -3.78 -3.11 12.00
CA ARG A 83 -2.75 -4.11 11.75
C ARG A 83 -2.95 -5.31 12.67
N VAL A 84 -2.95 -6.51 12.10
CA VAL A 84 -2.91 -7.78 12.81
C VAL A 84 -1.56 -8.44 12.54
N ALA A 85 -0.84 -8.80 13.60
CA ALA A 85 0.45 -9.49 13.50
C ALA A 85 0.31 -11.00 13.69
N TYR A 86 1.12 -11.78 12.97
CA TYR A 86 1.19 -13.23 13.04
C TYR A 86 2.63 -13.70 13.39
N PRO A 87 2.80 -14.95 13.87
CA PRO A 87 4.09 -15.45 14.34
C PRO A 87 5.18 -15.59 13.26
N ASP A 88 4.78 -15.74 12.00
CA ASP A 88 5.67 -15.95 10.85
C ASP A 88 6.21 -14.65 10.24
N LEU A 89 6.26 -13.58 11.03
CA LEU A 89 6.61 -12.22 10.57
C LEU A 89 5.69 -11.69 9.46
N THR A 90 4.46 -12.23 9.39
CA THR A 90 3.40 -11.69 8.55
C THR A 90 2.56 -10.71 9.34
N ALA A 91 2.10 -9.64 8.69
CA ALA A 91 1.05 -8.79 9.19
C ALA A 91 0.00 -8.54 8.09
N LEU A 92 -1.28 -8.47 8.51
CA LEU A 92 -2.37 -7.99 7.66
C LEU A 92 -2.80 -6.60 8.13
N TYR A 93 -3.06 -5.73 7.18
CA TYR A 93 -3.46 -4.35 7.39
C TYR A 93 -4.81 -4.12 6.73
N VAL A 94 -5.67 -3.35 7.38
CA VAL A 94 -6.84 -2.76 6.74
C VAL A 94 -6.76 -1.28 6.98
N VAL A 95 -6.76 -0.52 5.89
CA VAL A 95 -6.79 0.94 5.96
C VAL A 95 -7.93 1.50 5.13
N THR A 96 -8.45 2.64 5.55
CA THR A 96 -9.49 3.34 4.81
C THR A 96 -9.22 4.83 4.69
N SER A 97 -9.78 5.43 3.64
CA SER A 97 -9.76 6.87 3.41
C SER A 97 -10.99 7.29 2.60
N THR A 98 -11.29 8.58 2.56
CA THR A 98 -12.45 9.10 1.82
C THR A 98 -12.13 9.30 0.34
N VAL A 99 -13.05 8.91 -0.53
CA VAL A 99 -13.05 9.27 -1.96
C VAL A 99 -13.29 10.78 -2.09
N PRO A 100 -12.51 11.52 -2.88
CA PRO A 100 -12.75 12.94 -3.09
C PRO A 100 -14.11 13.20 -3.73
N ALA A 101 -14.79 14.24 -3.26
CA ALA A 101 -16.14 14.59 -3.69
C ALA A 101 -16.27 14.68 -5.22
N GLY A 102 -17.40 14.17 -5.73
CA GLY A 102 -17.73 14.19 -7.16
C GLY A 102 -17.08 13.09 -8.00
N ARG A 103 -16.35 12.14 -7.39
CA ARG A 103 -15.82 10.96 -8.09
C ARG A 103 -16.70 9.75 -7.89
N THR A 104 -16.88 8.97 -8.96
CA THR A 104 -17.49 7.64 -8.88
C THR A 104 -16.46 6.61 -8.39
N THR A 105 -16.96 5.45 -7.95
CA THR A 105 -16.16 4.28 -7.60
C THR A 105 -15.21 3.88 -8.74
N GLU A 106 -15.70 3.80 -9.97
CA GLU A 106 -14.92 3.42 -11.15
C GLU A 106 -13.83 4.44 -11.46
N ALA A 107 -14.18 5.72 -11.47
CA ALA A 107 -13.24 6.80 -11.73
C ALA A 107 -12.13 6.83 -10.66
N GLU A 108 -12.47 6.52 -9.40
CA GLU A 108 -11.50 6.43 -8.34
C GLU A 108 -10.55 5.23 -8.49
N ILE A 109 -11.07 4.06 -8.85
CA ILE A 109 -10.23 2.89 -9.13
C ILE A 109 -9.31 3.13 -10.33
N ASP A 110 -9.80 3.80 -11.37
CA ASP A 110 -8.97 4.20 -12.52
C ASP A 110 -7.85 5.15 -12.11
N ASN A 111 -8.15 6.13 -11.25
CA ASN A 111 -7.15 7.04 -10.71
C ASN A 111 -6.09 6.31 -9.87
N LEU A 112 -6.50 5.40 -8.99
CA LEU A 112 -5.58 4.58 -8.20
C LEU A 112 -4.70 3.71 -9.11
N ALA A 113 -5.29 3.11 -10.14
CA ALA A 113 -4.57 2.30 -11.11
C ALA A 113 -3.50 3.13 -11.83
N ALA A 114 -3.86 4.33 -12.30
CA ALA A 114 -2.95 5.24 -12.98
C ALA A 114 -1.83 5.76 -12.06
N GLN A 115 -2.13 6.00 -10.78
CA GLN A 115 -1.12 6.40 -9.79
C GLN A 115 -0.09 5.29 -9.56
N ASN A 116 -0.55 4.06 -9.28
CA ASN A 116 0.32 2.90 -9.08
C ASN A 116 1.08 2.51 -10.35
N GLN A 117 0.49 2.72 -11.53
CA GLN A 117 1.12 2.40 -12.81
C GLN A 117 2.45 3.16 -12.99
N ARG A 118 2.56 4.38 -12.47
CA ARG A 118 3.83 5.14 -12.48
C ARG A 118 4.94 4.41 -11.72
N SER A 119 4.61 3.78 -10.58
CA SER A 119 5.58 2.98 -9.82
C SER A 119 5.93 1.67 -10.54
N VAL A 120 4.96 1.04 -11.20
CA VAL A 120 5.20 -0.15 -12.04
C VAL A 120 6.15 0.18 -13.20
N GLU A 121 5.95 1.31 -13.87
CA GLU A 121 6.79 1.74 -14.99
C GLU A 121 8.19 2.16 -14.54
N ALA A 122 8.28 2.90 -13.43
CA ALA A 122 9.57 3.34 -12.89
C ALA A 122 10.40 2.19 -12.28
N TYR A 123 9.72 1.20 -11.68
CA TYR A 123 10.36 0.14 -10.90
C TYR A 123 9.70 -1.24 -11.16
N PRO A 124 9.72 -1.75 -12.40
CA PRO A 124 8.98 -2.96 -12.79
C PRO A 124 9.48 -4.25 -12.10
N SER A 125 10.72 -4.23 -11.60
CA SER A 125 11.28 -5.34 -10.81
C SER A 125 10.76 -5.38 -9.38
N TYR A 126 10.14 -4.31 -8.88
CA TYR A 126 9.61 -4.20 -7.52
C TYR A 126 8.08 -4.23 -7.49
N PHE A 127 7.42 -3.57 -8.44
CA PHE A 127 5.97 -3.39 -8.43
C PHE A 127 5.32 -4.16 -9.57
N LYS A 128 4.22 -4.86 -9.25
CA LYS A 128 3.32 -5.46 -10.23
C LYS A 128 1.89 -5.10 -9.88
N GLN A 129 1.12 -4.66 -10.86
CA GLN A 129 -0.30 -4.35 -10.69
C GLN A 129 -1.15 -5.19 -11.65
N THR A 130 -2.29 -5.66 -11.16
CA THR A 130 -3.34 -6.26 -11.97
C THR A 130 -4.70 -5.69 -11.60
N ARG A 131 -5.57 -5.50 -12.60
CA ARG A 131 -6.99 -5.23 -12.37
C ARG A 131 -7.74 -6.54 -12.14
N THR A 132 -8.76 -6.46 -11.31
CA THR A 132 -9.67 -7.58 -11.04
C THR A 132 -11.03 -7.00 -10.59
N THR A 133 -11.99 -7.86 -10.31
CA THR A 133 -13.33 -7.49 -9.90
C THR A 133 -13.71 -8.31 -8.68
N GLY A 134 -14.21 -7.63 -7.65
CA GLY A 134 -14.70 -8.27 -6.44
C GLY A 134 -16.19 -7.95 -6.24
N VAL A 135 -16.71 -8.33 -5.06
CA VAL A 135 -18.13 -8.12 -4.71
C VAL A 135 -18.50 -6.64 -4.68
N LEU A 136 -17.54 -5.77 -4.32
CA LEU A 136 -17.74 -4.31 -4.26
C LEU A 136 -17.45 -3.61 -5.60
N GLY A 137 -17.19 -4.38 -6.67
CA GLY A 137 -16.95 -3.84 -8.02
C GLY A 137 -15.48 -3.91 -8.46
N PRO A 138 -15.05 -3.02 -9.38
CA PRO A 138 -13.69 -2.96 -9.87
C PRO A 138 -12.69 -2.76 -8.73
N SER A 139 -11.54 -3.43 -8.85
CA SER A 139 -10.55 -3.47 -7.79
C SER A 139 -9.16 -3.71 -8.35
N LEU A 140 -8.14 -3.45 -7.54
CA LEU A 140 -6.74 -3.61 -7.91
C LEU A 140 -6.07 -4.62 -7.00
N THR A 141 -5.14 -5.37 -7.56
CA THR A 141 -4.16 -6.12 -6.81
C THR A 141 -2.79 -5.54 -7.12
N LEU A 142 -2.02 -5.22 -6.07
CA LEU A 142 -0.66 -4.72 -6.18
C LEU A 142 0.26 -5.67 -5.41
N THR A 143 1.36 -6.09 -6.04
CA THR A 143 2.44 -6.83 -5.37
C THR A 143 3.68 -5.95 -5.34
N VAL A 144 4.32 -5.85 -4.18
CA VAL A 144 5.54 -5.06 -3.96
C VAL A 144 6.62 -5.94 -3.34
N ARG A 145 7.72 -6.13 -4.07
CA ARG A 145 8.91 -6.85 -3.58
C ARG A 145 9.72 -5.96 -2.66
N ASN A 146 10.33 -6.57 -1.64
CA ASN A 146 11.22 -5.91 -0.69
C ASN A 146 10.58 -4.69 0.00
N ALA A 147 9.26 -4.76 0.23
CA ALA A 147 8.50 -3.72 0.92
C ALA A 147 8.96 -3.54 2.38
N ARG A 148 8.91 -2.30 2.87
CA ARG A 148 9.25 -1.99 4.27
C ARG A 148 8.03 -1.47 5.01
N GLU A 149 7.85 -1.96 6.22
CA GLU A 149 7.04 -1.31 7.24
C GLU A 149 7.66 0.06 7.54
N GLY A 150 6.84 1.10 7.45
CA GLY A 150 7.24 2.46 7.81
C GLY A 150 7.05 2.74 9.30
N GLY A 151 7.48 3.93 9.74
CA GLY A 151 7.22 4.40 11.10
C GLY A 151 5.83 5.01 11.26
N LYS A 152 5.51 5.51 12.46
CA LYS A 152 4.21 6.13 12.76
C LYS A 152 3.87 7.32 11.85
N GLU A 153 4.87 8.10 11.45
CA GLU A 153 4.75 9.28 10.58
C GLU A 153 4.61 8.94 9.07
N ALA A 154 4.86 7.68 8.71
CA ALA A 154 4.79 7.18 7.34
C ALA A 154 4.30 5.72 7.36
N PRO A 155 3.09 5.47 7.91
CA PRO A 155 2.67 4.12 8.21
C PRO A 155 2.41 3.34 6.92
N PHE A 156 2.80 2.08 6.91
CA PHE A 156 2.40 1.14 5.87
C PHE A 156 0.89 0.86 6.00
N PRO A 157 0.11 0.69 4.92
CA PRO A 157 0.50 0.81 3.52
C PRO A 157 0.31 2.21 2.92
N PHE A 158 -0.01 3.25 3.71
CA PHE A 158 -0.15 4.62 3.17
C PHE A 158 1.13 5.10 2.48
N VAL A 159 2.30 4.70 3.01
CA VAL A 159 3.59 4.85 2.33
C VAL A 159 4.15 3.46 2.00
N ARG A 160 4.40 3.20 0.72
CA ARG A 160 4.96 1.94 0.23
C ARG A 160 6.43 2.13 -0.14
N SER A 161 7.31 2.06 0.86
CA SER A 161 8.75 2.14 0.65
C SER A 161 9.35 0.76 0.35
N VAL A 162 10.41 0.72 -0.45
CA VAL A 162 11.10 -0.52 -0.85
C VAL A 162 12.57 -0.48 -0.45
N ALA A 163 13.11 -1.62 -0.03
CA ALA A 163 14.54 -1.79 0.14
C ALA A 163 15.19 -2.04 -1.23
N ASN A 164 16.18 -1.23 -1.61
CA ASN A 164 16.98 -1.55 -2.78
C ASN A 164 17.83 -2.80 -2.50
N ARG A 165 17.67 -3.84 -3.32
CA ARG A 165 18.38 -5.11 -3.19
C ARG A 165 19.04 -5.49 -4.53
N PRO A 166 20.32 -5.16 -4.72
CA PRO A 166 21.02 -5.45 -5.98
C PRO A 166 21.28 -6.95 -6.20
N ASP A 167 21.18 -7.76 -5.15
CA ASP A 167 21.31 -9.23 -5.22
C ASP A 167 20.06 -9.92 -5.83
N GLY A 168 18.98 -9.17 -6.06
CA GLY A 168 17.73 -9.69 -6.63
C GLY A 168 16.95 -10.62 -5.71
N GLN A 169 17.40 -10.82 -4.47
CA GLN A 169 16.74 -11.67 -3.48
C GLN A 169 15.52 -10.97 -2.87
N LEU A 170 14.60 -11.77 -2.34
CA LEU A 170 13.37 -11.29 -1.72
C LEU A 170 13.47 -11.41 -0.21
N ALA A 171 13.66 -10.28 0.48
CA ALA A 171 13.72 -10.19 1.94
C ALA A 171 12.36 -9.91 2.58
N SER A 172 11.45 -9.33 1.81
CA SER A 172 10.06 -9.11 2.21
C SER A 172 9.16 -9.02 0.99
N LEU A 173 7.87 -9.20 1.20
CA LEU A 173 6.85 -9.11 0.17
C LEU A 173 5.61 -8.45 0.74
N SER A 174 5.01 -7.53 -0.01
CA SER A 174 3.63 -7.14 0.25
C SER A 174 2.69 -7.41 -0.93
N VAL A 175 1.46 -7.78 -0.59
CA VAL A 175 0.34 -7.94 -1.53
C VAL A 175 -0.80 -7.08 -1.03
N HIS A 176 -1.43 -6.33 -1.92
CA HIS A 176 -2.47 -5.36 -1.59
C HIS A 176 -3.69 -5.62 -2.44
N ARG A 177 -4.86 -5.41 -1.84
CA ARG A 177 -6.17 -5.40 -2.49
C ARG A 177 -6.80 -4.03 -2.24
N LEU A 178 -7.05 -3.29 -3.33
CA LEU A 178 -7.68 -1.97 -3.26
C LEU A 178 -9.04 -2.02 -3.93
N PHE A 179 -10.05 -1.50 -3.24
CA PHE A 179 -11.41 -1.39 -3.75
C PHE A 179 -12.09 -0.16 -3.12
N VAL A 180 -13.25 0.22 -3.68
CA VAL A 180 -14.02 1.38 -3.22
C VAL A 180 -15.45 0.94 -2.91
N HIS A 181 -16.02 1.48 -1.84
CA HIS A 181 -17.42 1.27 -1.46
C HIS A 181 -18.08 2.60 -1.10
N GLY A 182 -18.98 3.10 -1.96
CA GLY A 182 -19.52 4.46 -1.80
C GLY A 182 -18.38 5.49 -1.78
N GLN A 183 -18.33 6.31 -0.73
CA GLN A 183 -17.26 7.29 -0.50
C GLN A 183 -16.01 6.73 0.22
N ASP A 184 -15.88 5.41 0.38
CA ASP A 184 -14.78 4.80 1.10
C ASP A 184 -13.79 4.09 0.17
N ARG A 185 -12.54 4.52 0.18
CA ARG A 185 -11.42 3.74 -0.34
C ARG A 185 -10.96 2.79 0.74
N ILE A 186 -10.86 1.52 0.42
CA ILE A 186 -10.43 0.47 1.34
C ILE A 186 -9.25 -0.26 0.74
N GLU A 187 -8.23 -0.48 1.55
CA GLU A 187 -7.07 -1.28 1.19
C GLU A 187 -6.83 -2.36 2.25
N VAL A 188 -6.81 -3.61 1.79
CA VAL A 188 -6.32 -4.75 2.56
C VAL A 188 -4.92 -5.06 2.08
N ALA A 189 -3.93 -5.05 2.97
CA ALA A 189 -2.56 -5.35 2.61
C ALA A 189 -1.99 -6.46 3.50
N GLY A 190 -1.23 -7.37 2.92
CA GLY A 190 -0.36 -8.28 3.65
C GLY A 190 1.09 -7.87 3.46
N LEU A 191 1.86 -7.89 4.53
CA LEU A 191 3.31 -7.73 4.50
C LEU A 191 3.94 -8.93 5.20
N ARG A 192 4.90 -9.58 4.56
CA ARG A 192 5.68 -10.67 5.15
C ARG A 192 7.16 -10.35 5.04
N TYR A 193 7.86 -10.52 6.16
CA TYR A 193 9.32 -10.58 6.18
C TYR A 193 9.78 -12.03 6.18
N PHE A 194 10.87 -12.32 5.48
CA PHE A 194 11.50 -13.64 5.51
C PHE A 194 12.67 -13.61 6.51
N GLN A 195 12.79 -14.67 7.33
CA GLN A 195 13.89 -14.79 8.29
C GLN A 195 15.27 -14.74 7.62
N ALA A 196 15.35 -15.25 6.38
CA ALA A 196 16.47 -15.04 5.47
C ALA A 196 15.89 -14.70 4.08
N PRO A 197 16.56 -13.84 3.28
CA PRO A 197 16.10 -13.55 1.93
C PRO A 197 15.97 -14.84 1.11
N ILE A 198 14.88 -14.93 0.35
CA ILE A 198 14.60 -16.10 -0.49
C ILE A 198 15.01 -15.85 -1.95
N SER A 199 15.37 -16.94 -2.62
CA SER A 199 15.73 -16.99 -4.03
C SER A 199 14.51 -16.98 -4.95
N ALA A 200 14.76 -16.72 -6.24
CA ALA A 200 13.71 -16.55 -7.25
C ALA A 200 12.83 -17.80 -7.46
N ASP A 201 13.36 -19.00 -7.24
CA ASP A 201 12.65 -20.28 -7.31
C ASP A 201 11.57 -20.44 -6.22
N ARG A 202 11.76 -19.79 -5.06
CA ARG A 202 10.78 -19.79 -3.96
C ARG A 202 9.85 -18.58 -3.96
N GLU A 203 10.15 -17.58 -4.76
CA GLU A 203 9.38 -16.33 -4.83
C GLU A 203 7.94 -16.55 -5.28
N ALA A 204 7.71 -17.39 -6.29
CA ALA A 204 6.36 -17.62 -6.81
C ALA A 204 5.44 -18.26 -5.75
N GLU A 205 5.96 -19.23 -4.98
CA GLU A 205 5.26 -19.85 -3.86
C GLU A 205 4.97 -18.83 -2.76
N ALA A 206 5.97 -18.01 -2.40
CA ALA A 206 5.81 -16.98 -1.38
C ALA A 206 4.74 -15.92 -1.77
N ILE A 207 4.72 -15.52 -3.04
CA ILE A 207 3.69 -14.63 -3.60
C ILE A 207 2.32 -15.30 -3.54
N SER A 208 2.20 -16.54 -4.02
CA SER A 208 0.93 -17.25 -4.02
C SER A 208 0.35 -17.39 -2.61
N ASN A 209 1.18 -17.78 -1.63
CA ASN A 209 0.76 -17.95 -0.24
C ASN A 209 0.31 -16.63 0.41
N LEU A 210 1.04 -15.53 0.19
CA LEU A 210 0.64 -14.23 0.75
C LEU A 210 -0.60 -13.68 0.04
N THR A 211 -0.70 -13.84 -1.28
CA THR A 211 -1.90 -13.47 -2.05
C THR A 211 -3.12 -14.21 -1.54
N ALA A 212 -3.05 -15.53 -1.33
CA ALA A 212 -4.18 -16.30 -0.81
C ALA A 212 -4.66 -15.78 0.56
N LEU A 213 -3.74 -15.39 1.43
CA LEU A 213 -4.08 -14.80 2.73
C LEU A 213 -4.76 -13.43 2.59
N VAL A 214 -4.25 -12.57 1.70
CA VAL A 214 -4.81 -11.22 1.46
C VAL A 214 -6.17 -11.31 0.77
N GLU A 215 -6.35 -12.19 -0.21
CA GLU A 215 -7.63 -12.42 -0.87
C GLU A 215 -8.66 -12.98 0.12
N ALA A 216 -8.29 -13.93 0.99
CA ALA A 216 -9.20 -14.42 2.03
C ALA A 216 -9.69 -13.29 2.98
N ALA A 217 -8.78 -12.39 3.37
CA ALA A 217 -9.14 -11.22 4.17
C ALA A 217 -10.01 -10.23 3.38
N ALA A 218 -9.68 -9.98 2.11
CA ALA A 218 -10.43 -9.07 1.25
C ALA A 218 -11.82 -9.61 0.89
N ASP A 219 -11.98 -10.91 0.67
CA ASP A 219 -13.26 -11.54 0.39
C ASP A 219 -14.18 -11.51 1.61
N SER A 220 -13.63 -11.80 2.79
CA SER A 220 -14.30 -11.65 4.08
C SER A 220 -14.79 -10.21 4.27
N LEU A 221 -13.89 -9.24 4.03
CA LEU A 221 -14.22 -7.83 4.14
C LEU A 221 -15.30 -7.42 3.14
N GLN A 222 -15.10 -7.69 1.84
CA GLN A 222 -16.04 -7.27 0.80
C GLN A 222 -17.42 -7.89 0.99
N SER A 223 -17.49 -9.17 1.33
CA SER A 223 -18.76 -9.88 1.55
C SER A 223 -19.52 -9.36 2.76
N CYS A 224 -18.81 -8.93 3.80
CA CYS A 224 -19.41 -8.35 4.99
C CYS A 224 -19.85 -6.90 4.72
N THR A 225 -18.94 -6.08 4.18
CA THR A 225 -19.16 -4.65 3.89
C THR A 225 -20.26 -4.44 2.86
N ALA A 226 -20.45 -5.33 1.89
CA ALA A 226 -21.55 -5.25 0.93
C ALA A 226 -22.95 -5.24 1.57
N LYS A 227 -23.06 -5.67 2.84
CA LYS A 227 -24.31 -5.67 3.62
C LYS A 227 -24.52 -4.37 4.40
N LEU A 228 -23.53 -3.49 4.42
CA LEU A 228 -23.60 -2.17 5.05
C LEU A 228 -24.18 -1.17 4.03
N PRO A 229 -24.93 -0.15 4.49
CA PRO A 229 -25.36 0.93 3.61
C PRO A 229 -24.14 1.74 3.18
N PRO A 230 -23.94 1.99 1.87
CA PRO A 230 -22.82 2.80 1.40
C PRO A 230 -22.94 4.24 1.91
N ARG A 231 -21.81 4.85 2.27
CA ARG A 231 -21.76 6.27 2.64
C ARG A 231 -21.90 7.14 1.38
N GLY A 232 -22.72 8.19 1.49
CA GLY A 232 -23.03 9.15 0.43
C GLY A 232 -22.01 10.27 0.32
#